data_AF-I2E0E5-F1
#
_entry.id   AF-I2E0E5-F1
#
_cell.length_a   1.000
_cell.length_b   1.000
_cell.length_c   1.000
_cell.angle_alpha   90.00
_cell.angle_beta   90.00
_cell.angle_gamma   90.00
#
_symmetry.space_group_name_H-M   'P 1'
#
loop_
_entity.id
_entity.type
_entity.pdbx_description
1 polymer ?
#
loop_
_entity_poly.entity_id
_entity_poly.type
_entity_poly.pdbx_seq_one_letter_code
_entity_poly.pdbx_strand_id
1 'polypeptide(L)'
;MSWTDGPNVAQVDDVATRFKGAYFDGSIDYKGSVYHMMGGQQVRFGADYVNTRRDHSPEAIERAIDTVFRRLRGNFRDAGIARPTVDDFTHGRLWNVQLMSGGRDSVQAEIDNVLWKHSDRLKVAKSPTAGSVFVTHDDGYSRTNGAGMSAVAAH
;
A
#
# COMPACT_ATOMS: atom_id res chain seq x y z
N MET A 1 -6.84 -0.63 -9.30
CA MET A 1 -6.50 0.71 -9.84
C MET A 1 -5.00 0.84 -9.91
N SER A 2 -4.48 1.42 -10.99
CA SER A 2 -3.06 1.78 -11.09
C SER A 2 -2.86 3.24 -11.44
N TRP A 3 -1.73 3.81 -11.02
CA TRP A 3 -1.27 5.14 -11.40
C TRP A 3 0.26 5.20 -11.33
N THR A 4 0.83 6.20 -11.99
CA THR A 4 2.28 6.46 -11.98
C THR A 4 2.59 7.63 -11.05
N ASP A 5 3.61 7.48 -10.20
CA ASP A 5 4.08 8.50 -9.26
C ASP A 5 2.98 9.07 -8.34
N GLY A 6 3.00 10.37 -8.02
CA GLY A 6 1.94 11.04 -7.26
C GLY A 6 1.86 10.63 -5.78
N PRO A 7 0.65 10.48 -5.20
CA PRO A 7 0.50 10.04 -3.82
C PRO A 7 1.06 8.63 -3.63
N ASN A 8 1.55 8.33 -2.43
CA ASN A 8 1.99 6.97 -2.13
C ASN A 8 0.78 6.03 -1.96
N VAL A 9 1.05 4.73 -1.94
CA VAL A 9 -0.01 3.70 -1.86
C VAL A 9 -0.86 3.86 -0.61
N ALA A 10 -0.23 4.09 0.55
CA ALA A 10 -0.94 4.26 1.83
C ALA A 10 -1.95 5.43 1.79
N GLN A 11 -1.59 6.53 1.14
CA GLN A 11 -2.45 7.69 0.95
C GLN A 11 -3.66 7.40 0.04
N VAL A 12 -3.49 6.55 -0.97
CA VAL A 12 -4.60 6.14 -1.84
C VAL A 12 -5.47 5.10 -1.15
N ASP A 13 -4.87 4.15 -0.44
CA ASP A 13 -5.57 3.09 0.30
C ASP A 13 -6.49 3.65 1.40
N ASP A 14 -6.07 4.71 2.10
CA ASP A 14 -6.90 5.38 3.12
C ASP A 14 -8.26 5.88 2.57
N VAL A 15 -8.31 6.15 1.26
CA VAL A 15 -9.54 6.54 0.55
C VAL A 15 -10.20 5.35 -0.12
N ALA A 16 -9.45 4.59 -0.92
CA ALA A 16 -9.99 3.60 -1.85
C ALA A 16 -10.54 2.36 -1.12
N THR A 17 -9.89 1.93 -0.03
CA THR A 17 -10.28 0.71 0.69
C THR A 17 -11.62 0.83 1.41
N ARG A 18 -12.12 2.06 1.62
CA ARG A 18 -13.46 2.32 2.17
C ARG A 18 -14.60 1.85 1.27
N PHE A 19 -14.32 1.56 0.00
CA PHE A 19 -15.31 1.15 -0.99
C PHE A 19 -15.26 -0.35 -1.30
N LYS A 20 -14.53 -1.15 -0.52
CA LYS A 20 -14.52 -2.61 -0.68
C LYS A 20 -15.84 -3.21 -0.17
N GLY A 21 -16.40 -4.13 -0.92
CA GLY A 21 -17.68 -4.78 -0.67
C GLY A 21 -17.58 -6.15 0.00
N ALA A 22 -16.37 -6.65 0.22
CA ALA A 22 -16.12 -7.95 0.83
C ALA A 22 -14.82 -7.99 1.65
N TYR A 23 -14.68 -9.04 2.45
CA TYR A 23 -13.44 -9.46 3.09
C TYR A 23 -13.28 -10.98 2.92
N PHE A 24 -12.06 -11.46 3.15
CA PHE A 24 -11.74 -12.88 3.12
C PHE A 24 -11.08 -13.29 4.44
N ASP A 25 -11.62 -14.33 5.07
CA ASP A 25 -11.02 -15.02 6.20
C ASP A 25 -10.47 -16.36 5.72
N GLY A 26 -9.15 -16.41 5.52
CA GLY A 26 -8.47 -17.61 5.05
C GLY A 26 -8.40 -18.75 6.07
N SER A 27 -8.72 -18.52 7.35
CA SER A 27 -8.70 -19.57 8.37
C SER A 27 -9.89 -20.55 8.22
N ILE A 28 -10.96 -20.09 7.61
CA ILE A 28 -12.24 -20.81 7.44
C ILE A 28 -12.70 -20.84 5.98
N ASP A 29 -11.85 -20.39 5.05
CA ASP A 29 -12.14 -20.26 3.62
C ASP A 29 -13.47 -19.51 3.37
N TYR A 30 -13.66 -18.37 4.04
CA TYR A 30 -14.91 -17.63 4.02
C TYR A 30 -14.75 -16.26 3.36
N LYS A 31 -15.63 -15.98 2.41
CA LYS A 31 -15.81 -14.64 1.82
C LYS A 31 -17.06 -13.99 2.39
N GLY A 32 -16.85 -12.99 3.24
CA GLY A 32 -17.91 -12.19 3.85
C GLY A 32 -18.23 -10.92 3.07
N SER A 33 -19.44 -10.40 3.23
CA SER A 33 -19.85 -9.12 2.64
C SER A 33 -19.55 -7.96 3.59
N VAL A 34 -19.16 -6.82 3.05
CA VAL A 34 -19.02 -5.58 3.82
C VAL A 34 -20.17 -4.66 3.47
N TYR A 35 -21.00 -4.38 4.49
CA TYR A 35 -22.06 -3.39 4.40
C TYR A 35 -21.61 -2.05 4.97
N HIS A 36 -22.23 -1.00 4.46
CA HIS A 36 -21.93 0.38 4.77
C HIS A 36 -23.22 1.15 5.03
N MET A 37 -23.12 2.28 5.70
CA MET A 37 -24.16 3.31 5.76
C MET A 37 -23.72 4.52 4.95
N MET A 38 -24.60 5.02 4.10
CA MET A 38 -24.40 6.25 3.33
C MET A 38 -25.74 6.96 3.20
N GLY A 39 -25.81 8.24 3.60
CA GLY A 39 -27.07 9.01 3.56
C GLY A 39 -28.20 8.41 4.41
N GLY A 40 -27.87 7.70 5.49
CA GLY A 40 -28.85 7.03 6.36
C GLY A 40 -29.39 5.71 5.81
N GLN A 41 -28.92 5.24 4.66
CA GLN A 41 -29.31 3.96 4.09
C GLN A 41 -28.16 2.95 4.14
N GLN A 42 -28.50 1.69 4.36
CA GLN A 42 -27.54 0.61 4.23
C GLN A 42 -27.26 0.37 2.75
N VAL A 43 -25.98 0.35 2.39
CA VAL A 43 -25.51 0.11 1.02
C VAL A 43 -24.40 -0.93 1.02
N ARG A 44 -24.23 -1.59 -0.12
CA ARG A 44 -23.08 -2.45 -0.40
C ARG A 44 -22.44 -1.98 -1.70
N PHE A 45 -21.13 -1.77 -1.68
CA PHE A 45 -20.37 -1.49 -2.89
C PHE A 45 -20.14 -2.78 -3.66
N GLY A 46 -20.29 -2.74 -5.00
CA GLY A 46 -20.15 -3.92 -5.84
C GLY A 46 -18.71 -4.43 -5.99
N ALA A 47 -17.72 -3.60 -5.68
CA ALA A 47 -16.30 -3.98 -5.76
C ALA A 47 -15.91 -4.79 -4.52
N ASP A 48 -15.96 -6.12 -4.60
CA ASP A 48 -15.60 -6.99 -3.47
C ASP A 48 -14.22 -6.69 -2.90
N TYR A 49 -13.23 -6.45 -3.77
CA TYR A 49 -11.88 -6.03 -3.39
C TYR A 49 -11.45 -4.80 -4.16
N VAL A 50 -10.73 -3.91 -3.48
CA VAL A 50 -10.08 -2.76 -4.08
C VAL A 50 -8.58 -2.91 -3.87
N ASN A 51 -7.87 -3.18 -4.96
CA ASN A 51 -6.41 -3.28 -4.96
C ASN A 51 -5.81 -2.07 -5.68
N THR A 52 -4.80 -1.47 -5.07
CA THR A 52 -4.05 -0.35 -5.64
C THR A 52 -2.65 -0.77 -6.01
N ARG A 53 -2.18 -0.29 -7.16
CA ARG A 53 -0.79 -0.46 -7.59
C ARG A 53 -0.25 0.89 -8.02
N ARG A 54 0.93 1.24 -7.52
CA ARG A 54 1.65 2.42 -7.98
C ARG A 54 2.85 1.98 -8.79
N ASP A 55 2.95 2.48 -10.02
CA ASP A 55 4.14 2.35 -10.84
C ASP A 55 5.00 3.62 -10.68
N HIS A 56 6.29 3.51 -10.98
CA HIS A 56 7.27 4.57 -10.76
C HIS A 56 7.92 4.99 -12.08
N SER A 57 8.02 6.30 -12.31
CA SER A 57 8.76 6.82 -13.46
C SER A 57 10.27 6.59 -13.32
N PRO A 58 11.02 6.55 -14.45
CA PRO A 58 12.48 6.53 -14.42
C PRO A 58 13.08 7.65 -13.56
N GLU A 59 12.49 8.84 -13.57
CA GLU A 59 12.94 10.00 -12.79
C GLU A 59 12.69 9.82 -11.29
N ALA A 60 11.60 9.13 -10.90
CA ALA A 60 11.38 8.75 -9.51
C ALA A 60 12.40 7.70 -9.04
N ILE A 61 12.68 6.69 -9.88
CA ILE A 61 13.66 5.65 -9.61
C ILE A 61 15.06 6.26 -9.46
N GLU A 62 15.48 7.14 -10.38
CA GLU A 62 16.78 7.79 -10.33
C GLU A 62 16.96 8.62 -9.04
N ARG A 63 15.94 9.37 -8.63
CA ARG A 63 15.95 10.11 -7.35
C ARG A 63 16.04 9.19 -6.13
N ALA A 64 15.39 8.03 -6.18
CA ALA A 64 15.47 7.04 -5.11
C ALA A 64 16.87 6.41 -5.04
N ILE A 65 17.45 6.05 -6.18
CA ILE A 65 18.85 5.60 -6.31
C ILE A 65 19.79 6.64 -5.71
N ASP A 66 19.67 7.92 -6.08
CA ASP A 66 20.49 9.00 -5.54
C ASP A 66 20.37 9.12 -4.03
N THR A 67 19.17 8.94 -3.49
CA THR A 67 18.92 9.02 -2.05
C THR A 67 19.62 7.88 -1.32
N VAL A 68 19.48 6.64 -1.82
CA VAL A 68 20.14 5.47 -1.23
C VAL A 68 21.66 5.56 -1.37
N PHE A 69 22.17 5.92 -2.56
CA PHE A 69 23.60 6.03 -2.82
C PHE A 69 24.26 7.10 -1.94
N ARG A 70 23.64 8.27 -1.76
CA ARG A 70 24.15 9.30 -0.85
C ARG A 70 24.11 8.84 0.61
N ARG A 71 23.02 8.22 1.04
CA ARG A 71 22.85 7.73 2.43
C ARG A 71 23.86 6.64 2.78
N LEU A 72 24.15 5.73 1.85
CA LEU A 72 25.00 4.56 2.05
C LEU A 72 26.35 4.68 1.33
N ARG A 73 26.82 5.91 1.07
CA ARG A 73 28.00 6.17 0.23
C ARG A 73 29.25 5.44 0.70
N GLY A 74 29.45 5.34 2.02
CA GLY A 74 30.56 4.59 2.62
C GLY A 74 30.48 3.10 2.27
N ASN A 75 29.31 2.49 2.45
CA ASN A 75 29.09 1.08 2.15
C ASN A 75 29.28 0.74 0.66
N PHE A 76 28.78 1.59 -0.25
CA PHE A 76 29.03 1.41 -1.68
C PHE A 76 30.53 1.47 -2.02
N ARG A 77 31.24 2.45 -1.45
CA ARG A 77 32.70 2.59 -1.63
C ARG A 77 33.44 1.37 -1.10
N ASP A 78 33.14 0.94 0.11
CA ASP A 78 33.83 -0.15 0.79
C ASP A 78 33.55 -1.51 0.11
N ALA A 79 32.36 -1.68 -0.48
CA ALA A 79 32.02 -2.84 -1.31
C ALA A 79 32.58 -2.77 -2.74
N GLY A 80 33.16 -1.64 -3.17
CA GLY A 80 33.65 -1.45 -4.54
C GLY A 80 32.53 -1.43 -5.60
N ILE A 81 31.30 -1.10 -5.20
CA ILE A 81 30.12 -1.11 -6.07
C ILE A 81 29.86 0.30 -6.57
N ALA A 82 29.78 0.45 -7.90
CA ALA A 82 29.42 1.71 -8.53
C ALA A 82 27.97 2.11 -8.21
N ARG A 83 27.63 3.38 -8.39
CA ARG A 83 26.25 3.85 -8.27
C ARG A 83 25.35 3.05 -9.23
N PRO A 84 24.26 2.44 -8.77
CA PRO A 84 23.31 1.75 -9.64
C PRO A 84 22.67 2.67 -10.68
N THR A 85 22.15 2.09 -11.75
CA THR A 85 21.36 2.78 -12.77
C THR A 85 19.87 2.43 -12.66
N VAL A 86 19.00 3.22 -13.29
CA VAL A 86 17.58 2.86 -13.46
C VAL A 86 17.46 1.48 -14.13
N ASP A 87 18.29 1.17 -15.12
CA ASP A 87 18.26 -0.11 -15.83
C ASP A 87 18.60 -1.30 -14.91
N ASP A 88 19.54 -1.13 -13.98
CA ASP A 88 19.88 -2.16 -12.98
C ASP A 88 18.69 -2.47 -12.08
N PHE A 89 17.98 -1.43 -11.66
CA PHE A 89 16.81 -1.54 -10.81
C PHE A 89 15.62 -2.19 -11.55
N THR A 90 15.29 -1.74 -12.76
CA THR A 90 14.13 -2.23 -13.51
C THR A 90 14.27 -3.69 -13.94
N HIS A 91 15.51 -4.15 -14.18
CA HIS A 91 15.81 -5.55 -14.49
C HIS A 91 16.10 -6.41 -13.26
N GLY A 92 15.93 -5.88 -12.04
CA GLY A 92 16.09 -6.63 -10.80
C GLY A 92 17.53 -7.08 -10.52
N ARG A 93 18.54 -6.45 -11.13
CA ARG A 93 19.95 -6.84 -10.97
C ARG A 93 20.49 -6.56 -9.57
N LEU A 94 19.76 -5.76 -8.79
CA LEU A 94 20.16 -5.33 -7.45
C LEU A 94 19.60 -6.24 -6.34
N TRP A 95 18.78 -7.25 -6.66
CA TRP A 95 18.16 -8.14 -5.66
C TRP A 95 19.17 -8.92 -4.83
N ASN A 96 20.30 -9.31 -5.44
CA ASN A 96 21.38 -10.05 -4.77
C ASN A 96 22.55 -9.15 -4.34
N VAL A 97 22.43 -7.83 -4.52
CA VAL A 97 23.49 -6.88 -4.16
C VAL A 97 23.29 -6.46 -2.71
N GLN A 98 24.20 -6.88 -1.84
CA GLN A 98 24.22 -6.51 -0.43
C GLN A 98 25.43 -5.62 -0.15
N LEU A 99 25.22 -4.51 0.57
CA LEU A 99 26.29 -3.56 0.90
C LEU A 99 26.95 -3.83 2.25
N MET A 100 26.43 -4.80 3.01
CA MET A 100 26.96 -5.21 4.31
C MET A 100 26.85 -6.72 4.42
N SER A 101 27.91 -7.38 4.88
CA SER A 101 27.89 -8.81 5.18
C SER A 101 26.87 -9.11 6.27
N GLY A 102 25.92 -10.02 5.99
CA GLY A 102 24.80 -10.32 6.89
C GLY A 102 23.73 -9.21 6.96
N GLY A 103 23.79 -8.21 6.07
CA GLY A 103 22.75 -7.21 5.93
C GLY A 103 21.42 -7.87 5.52
N ARG A 104 20.31 -7.41 6.10
CA ARG A 104 18.98 -7.96 5.82
C ARG A 104 18.45 -7.57 4.46
N ASP A 105 18.78 -6.35 4.01
CA ASP A 105 18.17 -5.74 2.84
C ASP A 105 19.16 -5.64 1.68
N SER A 106 18.69 -5.95 0.48
CA SER A 106 19.43 -5.73 -0.76
C SER A 106 19.37 -4.26 -1.18
N VAL A 107 20.26 -3.85 -2.10
CA VAL A 107 20.20 -2.52 -2.71
C VAL A 107 18.84 -2.29 -3.40
N GLN A 108 18.26 -3.34 -4.01
CA GLN A 108 16.91 -3.25 -4.57
C GLN A 108 15.88 -2.87 -3.50
N ALA A 109 15.86 -3.59 -2.37
CA ALA A 109 14.90 -3.38 -1.29
C ALA A 109 15.05 -1.99 -0.66
N GLU A 110 16.28 -1.47 -0.55
CA GLU A 110 16.53 -0.13 -0.05
C GLU A 110 15.98 0.96 -0.98
N ILE A 111 16.10 0.77 -2.30
CA ILE A 111 15.51 1.67 -3.30
C ILE A 111 13.98 1.59 -3.28
N ASP A 112 13.43 0.37 -3.25
CA ASP A 112 11.98 0.12 -3.14
C ASP A 112 11.38 0.80 -1.91
N ASN A 113 12.07 0.74 -0.76
CA ASN A 113 11.62 1.37 0.48
C ASN A 113 11.51 2.90 0.33
N VAL A 114 12.49 3.53 -0.33
CA VAL A 114 12.44 4.97 -0.63
C VAL A 114 11.27 5.29 -1.56
N LEU A 115 11.10 4.52 -2.64
CA LEU A 115 10.00 4.71 -3.60
C LEU A 115 8.62 4.53 -2.95
N TRP A 116 8.47 3.50 -2.12
CA TRP A 116 7.23 3.17 -1.44
C TRP A 116 6.80 4.28 -0.47
N LYS A 117 7.75 4.85 0.27
CA LYS A 117 7.47 5.96 1.21
C LYS A 117 7.26 7.29 0.51
N HIS A 118 7.93 7.52 -0.61
CA HIS A 118 7.91 8.82 -1.30
C HIS A 118 6.50 9.18 -1.80
N SER A 119 6.05 10.37 -1.47
CA SER A 119 4.83 10.97 -2.00
C SER A 119 5.13 12.38 -2.54
N ASP A 120 4.44 12.79 -3.60
CA ASP A 120 4.49 14.16 -4.10
C ASP A 120 3.75 15.16 -3.19
N ARG A 121 3.01 14.66 -2.19
CA ARG A 121 2.18 15.49 -1.30
C ARG A 121 2.25 15.02 0.14
N LEU A 122 2.31 15.98 1.06
CA LEU A 122 2.30 15.70 2.50
C LEU A 122 0.94 15.25 3.01
N LYS A 123 -0.14 15.78 2.43
CA LYS A 123 -1.52 15.49 2.84
C LYS A 123 -2.40 15.31 1.60
N VAL A 124 -3.34 14.37 1.69
CA VAL A 124 -4.39 14.20 0.69
C VAL A 124 -5.62 15.00 1.12
N ALA A 125 -6.29 15.65 0.17
CA ALA A 125 -7.56 16.31 0.44
C ALA A 125 -8.59 15.28 0.92
N LYS A 126 -9.35 15.62 1.97
CA LYS A 126 -10.42 14.74 2.44
C LYS A 126 -11.48 14.61 1.35
N SER A 127 -11.83 13.37 1.00
CA SER A 127 -12.93 13.08 0.07
C SER A 127 -14.26 13.17 0.81
N PRO A 128 -15.19 14.08 0.44
CA PRO A 128 -16.52 14.14 1.05
C PRO A 128 -17.28 12.82 0.90
N THR A 129 -17.15 12.18 -0.27
CA THR A 129 -17.75 10.87 -0.54
C THR A 129 -17.16 9.77 0.33
N ALA A 130 -15.84 9.70 0.44
CA ALA A 130 -15.21 8.67 1.30
C ALA A 130 -15.49 8.93 2.79
N GLY A 131 -15.67 10.20 3.17
CA GLY A 131 -16.04 10.61 4.51
C GLY A 131 -17.51 10.34 4.87
N SER A 132 -18.41 10.22 3.89
CA SER A 132 -19.82 9.90 4.13
C SER A 132 -20.10 8.39 4.24
N VAL A 133 -19.12 7.55 3.96
CA VAL A 133 -19.19 6.10 4.11
C VAL A 133 -18.84 5.70 5.54
N PHE A 134 -19.78 5.02 6.20
CA PHE A 134 -19.58 4.40 7.51
C PHE A 134 -19.65 2.88 7.39
N VAL A 135 -18.61 2.15 7.80
CA VAL A 135 -18.55 0.68 7.64
C VAL A 135 -19.30 0.00 8.79
N THR A 136 -20.32 -0.81 8.48
CA THR A 136 -21.10 -1.55 9.50
C THR A 136 -20.66 -3.00 9.67
N HIS A 137 -19.81 -3.54 8.77
CA HIS A 137 -19.25 -4.90 8.80
C HIS A 137 -20.27 -6.05 8.81
N ASP A 138 -21.55 -5.78 8.55
CA ASP A 138 -22.62 -6.69 8.97
C ASP A 138 -23.05 -7.69 7.88
N ASP A 139 -22.31 -8.79 7.74
CA ASP A 139 -22.74 -9.99 7.00
C ASP A 139 -23.40 -11.06 7.89
N GLY A 140 -23.75 -10.73 9.13
CA GLY A 140 -24.25 -11.69 10.11
C GLY A 140 -23.17 -12.58 10.71
N TYR A 141 -22.28 -13.18 9.92
CA TYR A 141 -21.21 -14.06 10.40
C TYR A 141 -20.26 -13.35 11.38
N SER A 142 -19.87 -12.11 11.05
CA SER A 142 -19.02 -11.27 11.91
C SER A 142 -19.67 -10.91 13.25
N ARG A 143 -21.01 -10.87 13.33
CA ARG A 143 -21.76 -10.59 14.57
C ARG A 143 -21.88 -11.82 15.46
N THR A 144 -22.04 -13.01 14.87
CA THR A 144 -22.30 -14.24 15.63
C THR A 144 -21.02 -14.93 16.08
N ASN A 145 -19.95 -14.84 15.28
CA ASN A 145 -18.74 -15.65 15.48
C ASN A 145 -17.42 -14.82 15.48
N GLY A 146 -17.45 -13.54 15.10
CA GLY A 146 -16.28 -12.66 15.04
C GLY A 146 -16.19 -11.66 16.20
N ALA A 147 -15.03 -11.00 16.36
CA ALA A 147 -14.83 -9.90 17.32
C ALA A 147 -15.51 -8.56 16.90
N GLY A 148 -16.57 -8.62 16.10
CA GLY A 148 -17.16 -7.48 15.42
C GLY A 148 -17.92 -6.52 16.35
N MET A 149 -17.33 -5.36 16.62
CA MET A 149 -18.06 -4.21 17.17
C MET A 149 -19.06 -3.72 16.12
N SER A 150 -20.35 -4.05 16.30
CA SER A 150 -21.43 -3.46 15.51
C SER A 150 -21.84 -2.12 16.10
N ALA A 151 -21.83 -1.06 15.29
CA ALA A 151 -22.31 0.26 15.71
C ALA A 151 -23.84 0.39 15.67
N VAL A 152 -24.55 -0.71 15.41
CA VAL A 152 -26.01 -0.73 15.28
C VAL A 152 -26.57 -1.85 16.17
N ALA A 153 -27.52 -1.50 17.05
CA ALA A 153 -28.15 -2.44 17.97
C ALA A 153 -28.77 -3.62 17.21
N ALA A 154 -28.64 -4.82 17.76
CA ALA A 154 -29.41 -5.98 17.31
C ALA A 154 -30.87 -5.76 17.74
N HIS A 155 -31.80 -5.86 16.79
CA HIS A 155 -33.23 -5.96 17.07
C HIS A 155 -33.62 -7.40 17.34
#